data_AF-A0A5R8MKV4-F1
#
_entry.id   AF-A0A5R8MKV4-F1
#
_cell.length_a   1.000
_cell.length_b   1.000
_cell.length_c   1.000
_cell.angle_alpha   90.00
_cell.angle_beta   90.00
_cell.angle_gamma   90.00
#
_symmetry.space_group_name_H-M   'P 1'
#
loop_
_entity.id
_entity.type
_entity.pdbx_description
1 polymer ?
#
loop_
_entity_poly.entity_id
_entity_poly.type
_entity_poly.pdbx_seq_one_letter_code
_entity_poly.pdbx_strand_id
1 'polypeptide(L)'
;MAKAEHPSEQEGGAIRRRNEQAILAAAERVFARHGYRGASLQAIAEEAGLPKSNVLYYMGSKRTLYVRLLERMMERWNVMLDDISAEDDPAEVLSAFIRSKMQMSRRHPEGSRLFASEILGGAPFLQEYLSGELRDWVQSRAAVFREWADRGLMDPVDPVWLIFLIWSSTQHYADFEAQVLGITGREALDDDDLEDITDFLTRVVIKGCGVRHPTQTEAARGNHAHS
;
A
#
# COMPACT_ATOMS: atom_id res chain seq x y z
N MET A 1 40.44 -36.50 5.17
CA MET A 1 40.36 -35.02 5.31
C MET A 1 39.10 -34.57 4.57
N ALA A 2 38.15 -34.00 5.31
CA ALA A 2 36.83 -33.63 4.80
C ALA A 2 36.93 -32.46 3.80
N LYS A 3 36.25 -32.60 2.66
CA LYS A 3 36.14 -31.59 1.61
C LYS A 3 35.15 -30.54 2.11
N ALA A 4 35.57 -29.27 2.24
CA ALA A 4 34.68 -28.18 2.56
C ALA A 4 33.64 -28.04 1.43
N GLU A 5 32.38 -28.30 1.75
CA GLU A 5 31.26 -28.07 0.84
C GLU A 5 31.09 -26.56 0.64
N HIS A 6 31.26 -26.10 -0.60
CA HIS A 6 30.93 -24.73 -0.96
C HIS A 6 29.40 -24.56 -0.88
N PRO A 7 28.87 -23.53 -0.19
CA PRO A 7 27.43 -23.29 -0.16
C PRO A 7 26.91 -23.13 -1.58
N SER A 8 25.79 -23.78 -1.88
CA SER A 8 25.16 -23.71 -3.20
C SER A 8 24.73 -22.28 -3.52
N GLU A 9 24.71 -21.89 -4.81
CA GLU A 9 24.27 -20.54 -5.25
C GLU A 9 22.85 -20.21 -4.74
N GLN A 10 22.01 -21.23 -4.56
CA GLN A 10 20.66 -21.12 -4.01
C GLN A 10 20.65 -20.76 -2.52
N GLU A 11 21.55 -21.33 -1.71
CA GLU A 11 21.72 -21.00 -0.29
C GLU A 11 22.27 -19.59 -0.10
N GLY A 12 23.25 -19.19 -0.92
CA GLY A 12 23.79 -17.82 -0.92
C GLY A 12 22.72 -16.77 -1.23
N GLY A 13 21.86 -17.05 -2.21
CA GLY A 13 20.72 -16.19 -2.55
C GLY A 13 19.66 -16.11 -1.44
N ALA A 14 19.39 -17.22 -0.75
CA ALA A 14 18.44 -17.26 0.37
C ALA A 14 18.94 -16.45 1.58
N ILE A 15 20.22 -16.59 1.95
CA ILE A 15 20.84 -15.82 3.04
C ILE A 15 20.82 -14.32 2.72
N ARG A 16 21.13 -13.95 1.48
CA ARG A 16 21.07 -12.56 1.02
C ARG A 16 19.67 -11.97 1.22
N ARG A 17 18.63 -12.64 0.70
CA ARG A 17 17.24 -12.15 0.84
C ARG A 17 16.82 -12.00 2.29
N ARG A 18 17.18 -12.95 3.16
CA ARG A 18 16.90 -12.89 4.59
C ARG A 18 17.55 -11.67 5.24
N ASN A 19 18.83 -11.42 4.96
CA ASN A 19 19.54 -10.27 5.50
C ASN A 19 18.95 -8.96 4.98
N GLU A 20 18.61 -8.88 3.69
CA GLU A 20 17.96 -7.70 3.11
C GLU A 20 16.62 -7.39 3.78
N GLN A 21 15.78 -8.41 4.01
CA GLN A 21 14.51 -8.26 4.73
C GLN A 21 14.72 -7.81 6.19
N ALA A 22 15.70 -8.38 6.89
CA ALA A 22 16.02 -7.98 8.26
C ALA A 22 16.47 -6.51 8.33
N ILE A 23 17.30 -6.07 7.39
CA ILE A 23 17.75 -4.69 7.30
C ILE A 23 16.59 -3.74 6.99
N LEU A 24 15.70 -4.09 6.06
CA LEU A 24 14.53 -3.27 5.72
C LEU A 24 13.58 -3.12 6.91
N ALA A 25 13.30 -4.21 7.63
CA ALA A 25 12.44 -4.18 8.80
C ALA A 25 13.03 -3.34 9.95
N ALA A 26 14.35 -3.43 10.16
CA ALA A 26 15.07 -2.58 11.10
C ALA A 26 15.06 -1.11 10.68
N ALA A 27 15.28 -0.85 9.39
CA ALA A 27 15.24 0.49 8.83
C ALA A 27 13.85 1.14 9.00
N GLU A 28 12.77 0.40 8.78
CA GLU A 28 11.40 0.85 9.00
C GLU A 28 11.21 1.42 10.40
N ARG A 29 11.58 0.66 11.43
CA ARG A 29 11.47 1.09 12.84
C ARG A 29 12.37 2.28 13.16
N VAL A 30 13.62 2.27 12.72
CA VAL A 30 14.58 3.34 13.01
C VAL A 30 14.16 4.65 12.32
N PHE A 31 13.73 4.59 11.06
CA PHE A 31 13.27 5.77 10.34
C PHE A 31 11.94 6.29 10.87
N ALA A 32 10.99 5.42 11.24
CA ALA A 32 9.73 5.86 11.84
C ALA A 32 9.94 6.59 13.17
N ARG A 33 10.90 6.16 14.00
CA ARG A 33 11.21 6.79 15.29
C ARG A 33 12.01 8.08 15.19
N HIS A 34 12.95 8.16 14.25
CA HIS A 34 13.95 9.24 14.22
C HIS A 34 13.88 10.13 12.98
N GLY A 35 13.03 9.78 12.01
CA GLY A 35 13.03 10.37 10.67
C GLY A 35 14.32 10.11 9.90
N TYR A 36 14.36 10.53 8.63
CA TYR A 36 15.56 10.36 7.80
C TYR A 36 16.81 11.03 8.38
N ARG A 37 16.67 12.26 8.93
CA ARG A 37 17.80 13.04 9.47
C ARG A 37 18.38 12.43 10.75
N GLY A 38 17.53 12.01 11.69
CA GLY A 38 17.96 11.46 12.97
C GLY A 38 18.42 10.00 12.89
N ALA A 39 17.99 9.25 11.87
CA ALA A 39 18.43 7.87 11.67
C ALA A 39 19.89 7.76 11.21
N SER A 40 20.56 6.67 11.63
CA SER A 40 21.91 6.32 11.19
C SER A 40 21.99 4.87 10.73
N LEU A 41 22.91 4.57 9.81
CA LEU A 41 23.18 3.19 9.39
C LEU A 41 23.71 2.31 10.52
N GLN A 42 24.33 2.92 11.55
CA GLN A 42 24.79 2.21 12.74
C GLN A 42 23.59 1.72 13.58
N ALA A 43 22.63 2.61 13.85
CA ALA A 43 21.40 2.25 14.57
C ALA A 43 20.59 1.18 13.82
N ILE A 44 20.51 1.27 12.49
CA ILE A 44 19.85 0.25 11.66
C ILE A 44 20.58 -1.11 11.75
N ALA A 45 21.91 -1.10 11.75
CA ALA A 45 22.70 -2.32 11.86
C ALA A 45 22.50 -3.00 13.22
N GLU A 46 22.50 -2.22 14.30
CA GLU A 46 22.22 -2.68 15.67
C GLU A 46 20.80 -3.25 15.78
N GLU A 47 19.79 -2.54 15.28
CA GLU A 47 18.40 -2.99 15.26
C GLU A 47 18.20 -4.26 14.41
N ALA A 48 18.98 -4.43 13.33
CA ALA A 48 18.95 -5.63 12.49
C ALA A 48 19.74 -6.82 13.08
N GLY A 49 20.53 -6.61 14.13
CA GLY A 49 21.48 -7.61 14.63
C GLY A 49 22.57 -7.99 13.63
N LEU A 50 22.96 -7.05 12.75
CA LEU A 50 23.93 -7.27 11.68
C LEU A 50 25.09 -6.28 11.77
N PRO A 51 26.30 -6.62 11.31
CA PRO A 51 27.39 -5.66 11.18
C PRO A 51 27.02 -4.52 10.22
N LYS A 52 27.44 -3.29 10.53
CA LYS A 52 27.22 -2.12 9.64
C LYS A 52 27.79 -2.33 8.23
N SER A 53 28.90 -3.07 8.11
CA SER A 53 29.46 -3.46 6.82
C SER A 53 28.48 -4.27 5.97
N ASN A 54 27.67 -5.14 6.59
CA ASN A 54 26.64 -5.89 5.88
C ASN A 54 25.52 -4.96 5.40
N VAL A 55 25.09 -4.01 6.23
CA VAL A 55 24.09 -3.02 5.82
C VAL A 55 24.56 -2.22 4.60
N LEU A 56 25.80 -1.73 4.64
CA LEU A 56 26.42 -1.02 3.50
C LEU A 56 26.54 -1.91 2.27
N TYR A 57 26.95 -3.17 2.45
CA TYR A 57 27.09 -4.13 1.34
C TYR A 57 25.75 -4.44 0.66
N TYR A 58 24.68 -4.66 1.43
CA TYR A 58 23.38 -5.04 0.88
C TYR A 58 22.58 -3.83 0.36
N MET A 59 22.63 -2.69 1.05
CA MET A 59 21.75 -1.55 0.80
C MET A 59 22.45 -0.32 0.24
N GLY A 60 23.78 -0.32 0.20
CA GLY A 60 24.57 0.83 -0.25
C GLY A 60 24.55 1.95 0.78
N SER A 61 23.74 2.98 0.54
CA SER A 61 23.72 4.21 1.35
C SER A 61 22.45 4.35 2.20
N LYS A 62 22.47 5.24 3.21
CA LYS A 62 21.27 5.58 3.98
C LYS A 62 20.14 6.11 3.07
N ARG A 63 20.49 6.92 2.07
CA ARG A 63 19.55 7.45 1.07
C ARG A 63 18.92 6.31 0.29
N THR A 64 19.73 5.41 -0.26
CA THR A 64 19.28 4.26 -1.05
C THR A 64 18.36 3.35 -0.23
N LEU A 65 18.74 3.05 1.01
CA LEU A 65 17.91 2.26 1.91
C LEU A 65 16.57 2.93 2.21
N TYR A 66 16.57 4.24 2.45
CA TYR A 66 15.36 5.00 2.73
C TYR A 66 14.41 5.03 1.52
N VAL A 67 14.93 5.30 0.32
CA VAL A 67 14.16 5.28 -0.93
C VAL A 67 13.53 3.89 -1.15
N ARG A 68 14.36 2.83 -1.11
CA ARG A 68 13.88 1.45 -1.28
C ARG A 68 12.82 1.04 -0.26
N LEU A 69 12.95 1.51 0.97
CA LEU A 69 11.96 1.25 2.01
C LEU A 69 10.62 1.88 1.66
N LEU A 70 10.62 3.15 1.24
CA LEU A 70 9.41 3.89 0.89
C LEU A 70 8.74 3.36 -0.38
N GLU A 71 9.52 3.01 -1.41
CA GLU A 71 9.04 2.34 -2.63
C GLU A 71 8.33 1.03 -2.27
N ARG A 72 8.99 0.18 -1.46
CA ARG A 72 8.41 -1.09 -0.98
C ARG A 72 7.16 -0.89 -0.14
N MET A 73 7.08 0.17 0.68
CA MET A 73 5.85 0.50 1.41
C MET A 73 4.70 0.77 0.44
N MET A 74 4.97 1.56 -0.60
CA MET A 74 3.98 1.91 -1.60
C MET A 74 3.53 0.70 -2.42
N GLU A 75 4.45 -0.15 -2.87
CA GLU A 75 4.15 -1.43 -3.52
C GLU A 75 3.24 -2.30 -2.65
N ARG A 76 3.61 -2.50 -1.37
CA ARG A 76 2.81 -3.31 -0.44
C ARG A 76 1.39 -2.79 -0.29
N TRP A 77 1.19 -1.47 -0.22
CA TRP A 77 -0.14 -0.87 -0.08
C TRP A 77 -1.02 -1.07 -1.30
N ASN A 78 -0.41 -1.24 -2.47
CA ASN A 78 -1.07 -1.21 -3.76
C ASN A 78 -1.21 -2.59 -4.40
N VAL A 79 -0.62 -3.63 -3.79
CA VAL A 79 -0.57 -5.00 -4.32
C VAL A 79 -1.93 -5.56 -4.74
N MET A 80 -3.02 -5.18 -4.06
CA MET A 80 -4.37 -5.65 -4.42
C MET A 80 -4.86 -5.16 -5.78
N LEU A 81 -4.28 -4.07 -6.29
CA LEU A 81 -4.58 -3.55 -7.61
C LEU A 81 -3.55 -4.00 -8.66
N ASP A 82 -2.62 -4.91 -8.34
CA ASP A 82 -1.56 -5.27 -9.29
C ASP A 82 -2.04 -6.10 -10.47
N ASP A 83 -2.92 -7.05 -10.21
CA ASP A 83 -3.38 -8.04 -11.18
C ASP A 83 -4.84 -7.83 -11.60
N ILE A 84 -5.39 -6.63 -11.39
CA ILE A 84 -6.78 -6.32 -11.75
C ILE A 84 -6.94 -6.23 -13.27
N SER A 85 -8.14 -6.57 -13.73
CA SER A 85 -8.52 -6.58 -15.13
C SER A 85 -9.93 -5.99 -15.31
N ALA A 86 -10.30 -5.72 -16.55
CA ALA A 86 -11.64 -5.26 -16.88
C ALA A 86 -12.72 -6.32 -16.58
N GLU A 87 -12.33 -7.58 -16.45
CA GLU A 87 -13.23 -8.72 -16.21
C GLU A 87 -13.65 -8.86 -14.74
N ASP A 88 -12.93 -8.23 -13.83
CA ASP A 88 -13.24 -8.25 -12.41
C ASP A 88 -14.45 -7.38 -12.08
N ASP A 89 -15.18 -7.73 -11.02
CA ASP A 89 -16.27 -6.90 -10.49
C ASP A 89 -15.68 -5.66 -9.77
N PRO A 90 -15.97 -4.42 -10.24
CA PRO A 90 -15.48 -3.21 -9.58
C PRO A 90 -15.87 -3.13 -8.11
N ALA A 91 -17.03 -3.68 -7.73
CA ALA A 91 -17.49 -3.68 -6.35
C ALA A 91 -16.57 -4.53 -5.46
N GLU A 92 -16.21 -5.73 -5.93
CA GLU A 92 -15.33 -6.63 -5.21
C GLU A 92 -13.92 -6.06 -5.11
N VAL A 93 -13.37 -5.56 -6.24
CA VAL A 93 -12.02 -5.00 -6.28
C VAL A 93 -11.88 -3.77 -5.38
N LEU A 94 -12.76 -2.77 -5.51
CA LEU A 94 -12.68 -1.55 -4.71
C LEU A 94 -12.89 -1.84 -3.22
N SER A 95 -13.82 -2.75 -2.88
CA SER A 95 -14.05 -3.16 -1.49
C SER A 95 -12.84 -3.89 -0.91
N ALA A 96 -12.26 -4.83 -1.65
CA ALA A 96 -11.07 -5.57 -1.21
C ALA A 96 -9.86 -4.64 -1.05
N PHE A 97 -9.70 -3.66 -1.96
CA PHE A 97 -8.64 -2.69 -1.88
C PHE A 97 -8.74 -1.80 -0.64
N ILE A 98 -9.93 -1.26 -0.34
CA ILE A 98 -10.18 -0.46 0.87
C ILE A 98 -9.91 -1.28 2.14
N ARG A 99 -10.41 -2.52 2.21
CA ARG A 99 -10.17 -3.43 3.35
C ARG A 99 -8.69 -3.72 3.54
N SER A 100 -7.96 -4.01 2.47
CA SER A 100 -6.52 -4.26 2.53
C SER A 100 -5.75 -3.03 3.04
N LYS A 101 -6.06 -1.83 2.51
CA LYS A 101 -5.46 -0.57 2.96
C LYS A 101 -5.73 -0.30 4.44
N MET A 102 -6.97 -0.49 4.90
CA MET A 102 -7.33 -0.33 6.32
C MET A 102 -6.56 -1.30 7.23
N GLN A 103 -6.46 -2.57 6.83
CA GLN A 103 -5.65 -3.55 7.56
C GLN A 103 -4.18 -3.17 7.61
N MET A 104 -3.64 -2.59 6.54
CA MET A 104 -2.26 -2.12 6.51
C MET A 104 -2.02 -0.89 7.38
N SER A 105 -2.94 0.08 7.37
CA SER A 105 -2.91 1.24 8.28
C SER A 105 -2.85 0.79 9.75
N ARG A 106 -3.62 -0.26 10.10
CA ARG A 106 -3.60 -0.86 11.44
C ARG A 106 -2.30 -1.59 11.76
N ARG A 107 -1.80 -2.44 10.86
CA ARG A 107 -0.63 -3.30 11.13
C ARG A 107 0.70 -2.55 11.06
N HIS A 108 0.76 -1.46 10.28
CA HIS A 108 1.98 -0.72 9.99
C HIS A 108 1.80 0.81 10.11
N PRO A 109 1.28 1.34 11.24
CA PRO A 109 1.00 2.78 11.37
C PRO A 109 2.28 3.63 11.32
N GLU A 110 3.38 3.10 11.85
CA GLU A 110 4.70 3.73 11.79
C GLU A 110 5.18 3.94 10.34
N GLY A 111 4.97 2.95 9.47
CA GLY A 111 5.32 3.04 8.05
C GLY A 111 4.45 4.05 7.30
N SER A 112 3.15 4.09 7.60
CA SER A 112 2.23 5.10 7.03
C SER A 112 2.68 6.52 7.39
N ARG A 113 2.95 6.79 8.67
CA ARG A 113 3.44 8.09 9.15
C ARG A 113 4.77 8.50 8.55
N LEU A 114 5.68 7.54 8.36
CA LEU A 114 6.97 7.80 7.72
C LEU A 114 6.78 8.27 6.28
N PHE A 115 5.95 7.57 5.51
CA PHE A 115 5.62 7.94 4.15
C PHE A 115 4.90 9.30 4.10
N ALA A 116 3.90 9.52 4.96
CA ALA A 116 3.19 10.79 5.06
C ALA A 116 4.15 11.95 5.37
N SER A 117 5.11 11.75 6.27
CA SER A 117 6.13 12.76 6.59
C SER A 117 7.02 13.10 5.38
N GLU A 118 7.38 12.10 4.57
CA GLU A 118 8.10 12.32 3.31
C GLU A 118 7.28 13.15 2.32
N ILE A 119 6.01 12.78 2.11
CA ILE A 119 5.10 13.47 1.19
C ILE A 119 4.85 14.91 1.63
N LEU A 120 4.55 15.14 2.91
CA LEU A 120 4.34 16.49 3.48
C LEU A 120 5.60 17.36 3.40
N GLY A 121 6.79 16.73 3.42
CA GLY A 121 8.07 17.39 3.19
C GLY A 121 8.36 17.76 1.73
N GLY A 122 7.43 17.49 0.80
CA GLY A 122 7.60 17.71 -0.64
C GLY A 122 8.28 16.55 -1.37
N ALA A 123 8.32 15.37 -0.74
CA ALA A 123 8.84 14.12 -1.30
C ALA A 123 10.28 14.20 -1.88
N PRO A 124 11.26 14.87 -1.23
CA PRO A 124 12.60 15.07 -1.79
C PRO A 124 13.35 13.78 -2.15
N PHE A 125 12.99 12.64 -1.56
CA PHE A 125 13.56 11.33 -1.88
C PHE A 125 12.72 10.52 -2.86
N LEU A 126 11.45 10.88 -3.06
CA LEU A 126 10.50 10.11 -3.87
C LEU A 126 10.10 10.79 -5.19
N GLN A 127 10.55 12.01 -5.50
CA GLN A 127 10.17 12.71 -6.74
C GLN A 127 10.31 11.85 -8.02
N GLU A 128 11.45 11.16 -8.18
CA GLU A 128 11.69 10.28 -9.33
C GLU A 128 10.71 9.10 -9.36
N TYR A 129 10.48 8.45 -8.22
CA TYR A 129 9.53 7.35 -8.10
C TYR A 129 8.08 7.79 -8.35
N LEU A 130 7.66 8.92 -7.79
CA LEU A 130 6.31 9.47 -7.94
C LEU A 130 6.01 9.90 -9.39
N SER A 131 7.00 10.47 -10.07
CA SER A 131 6.86 10.94 -11.46
C SER A 131 7.11 9.86 -12.52
N GLY A 132 7.75 8.74 -12.14
CA GLY A 132 8.01 7.59 -12.98
C GLY A 132 7.13 6.39 -12.61
N GLU A 133 7.72 5.41 -11.94
CA GLU A 133 7.10 4.10 -11.72
C GLU A 133 5.70 4.16 -11.10
N LEU A 134 5.50 4.97 -10.05
CA LEU A 134 4.18 5.08 -9.43
C LEU A 134 3.17 5.74 -10.37
N ARG A 135 3.59 6.74 -11.16
CA ARG A 135 2.71 7.40 -12.14
C ARG A 135 2.25 6.38 -13.18
N ASP A 136 3.17 5.59 -13.73
CA ASP A 136 2.85 4.59 -14.75
C ASP A 136 1.93 3.49 -14.18
N TRP A 137 2.21 3.06 -12.95
CA TRP A 137 1.36 2.15 -12.19
C TRP A 137 -0.07 2.70 -12.04
N VAL A 138 -0.23 3.95 -11.57
CA VAL A 138 -1.55 4.59 -11.41
C VAL A 138 -2.27 4.70 -12.76
N GLN A 139 -1.57 5.09 -13.83
CA GLN A 139 -2.19 5.24 -15.16
C GLN A 139 -2.66 3.90 -15.74
N SER A 140 -1.94 2.81 -15.48
CA SER A 140 -2.34 1.45 -15.85
C SER A 140 -3.64 1.04 -15.16
N ARG A 141 -3.77 1.23 -13.84
CA ARG A 141 -5.00 0.89 -13.09
C ARG A 141 -6.15 1.82 -13.46
N ALA A 142 -5.85 3.09 -13.73
CA ALA A 142 -6.83 4.04 -14.22
C ALA A 142 -7.45 3.63 -15.57
N ALA A 143 -6.70 2.93 -16.43
CA ALA A 143 -7.24 2.41 -17.69
C ALA A 143 -8.32 1.34 -17.44
N VAL A 144 -8.08 0.43 -16.49
CA VAL A 144 -9.06 -0.60 -16.09
C VAL A 144 -10.34 0.04 -15.54
N PHE A 145 -10.21 1.05 -14.68
CA PHE A 145 -11.37 1.73 -14.09
C PHE A 145 -12.20 2.47 -15.16
N ARG A 146 -11.54 3.06 -16.17
CA ARG A 146 -12.23 3.65 -17.32
C ARG A 146 -12.98 2.59 -18.12
N GLU A 147 -12.38 1.43 -18.34
CA GLU A 147 -13.04 0.34 -19.06
C GLU A 147 -14.28 -0.19 -18.32
N TRP A 148 -14.23 -0.28 -16.99
CA TRP A 148 -15.43 -0.58 -16.19
C TRP A 148 -16.54 0.47 -16.36
N ALA A 149 -16.18 1.76 -16.42
CA ALA A 149 -17.14 2.83 -16.68
C ALA A 149 -17.72 2.76 -18.11
N ASP A 150 -16.88 2.49 -19.12
CA ASP A 150 -17.30 2.34 -20.52
C ASP A 150 -18.26 1.15 -20.70
N ARG A 151 -18.09 0.10 -19.89
CA ARG A 151 -18.99 -1.07 -19.82
C ARG A 151 -20.25 -0.83 -18.99
N GLY A 152 -20.37 0.34 -18.37
CA GLY A 152 -21.50 0.70 -17.51
C GLY A 152 -21.51 -0.01 -16.16
N LEU A 153 -20.41 -0.63 -15.73
CA LEU A 153 -20.31 -1.29 -14.42
C LEU A 153 -20.16 -0.28 -13.26
N MET A 154 -19.76 0.96 -13.56
CA MET A 154 -19.68 2.07 -12.62
C MET A 154 -19.93 3.41 -13.35
N ASP A 155 -20.05 4.51 -12.61
CA ASP A 155 -20.09 5.86 -13.18
C ASP A 155 -18.72 6.31 -13.67
N PRO A 156 -18.65 7.21 -14.68
CA PRO A 156 -17.38 7.69 -15.25
C PRO A 156 -16.69 8.73 -14.35
N VAL A 157 -16.35 8.33 -13.12
CA VAL A 157 -15.50 9.11 -12.21
C VAL A 157 -14.05 9.08 -12.70
N ASP A 158 -13.28 10.14 -12.42
CA ASP A 158 -11.85 10.15 -12.73
C ASP A 158 -11.11 9.12 -11.84
N PRO A 159 -10.46 8.11 -12.44
CA PRO A 159 -9.83 7.05 -11.67
C PRO A 159 -8.64 7.51 -10.82
N VAL A 160 -7.90 8.53 -11.27
CA VAL A 160 -6.72 9.02 -10.56
C VAL A 160 -7.18 9.70 -9.28
N TRP A 161 -8.22 10.53 -9.34
CA TRP A 161 -8.81 11.15 -8.15
C TRP A 161 -9.44 10.11 -7.22
N LEU A 162 -10.05 9.05 -7.76
CA LEU A 162 -10.57 7.94 -6.96
C LEU A 162 -9.47 7.21 -6.18
N ILE A 163 -8.34 6.90 -6.83
CA ILE A 163 -7.19 6.26 -6.18
C ILE A 163 -6.68 7.15 -5.03
N PHE A 164 -6.51 8.46 -5.27
CA PHE A 164 -6.10 9.40 -4.22
C PHE A 164 -7.13 9.50 -3.08
N LEU A 165 -8.42 9.46 -3.38
CA LEU A 165 -9.47 9.43 -2.35
C LEU A 165 -9.36 8.19 -1.47
N ILE A 166 -9.18 7.01 -2.07
CA ILE A 166 -9.04 5.75 -1.33
C ILE A 166 -7.76 5.78 -0.47
N TRP A 167 -6.63 6.20 -1.03
CA TRP A 167 -5.37 6.32 -0.27
C TRP A 167 -5.53 7.28 0.91
N SER A 168 -6.01 8.49 0.67
CA SER A 168 -6.13 9.52 1.72
C SER A 168 -7.10 9.11 2.82
N SER A 169 -8.28 8.59 2.46
CA SER A 169 -9.29 8.19 3.45
C SER A 169 -8.86 6.99 4.30
N THR A 170 -8.15 6.01 3.74
CA THR A 170 -7.71 4.81 4.49
C THR A 170 -6.44 5.02 5.31
N GLN A 171 -5.52 5.86 4.84
CA GLN A 171 -4.28 6.20 5.57
C GLN A 171 -4.52 7.21 6.69
N HIS A 172 -5.59 8.00 6.60
CA HIS A 172 -5.96 9.00 7.61
C HIS A 172 -5.94 8.43 9.04
N TYR A 173 -6.46 7.21 9.22
CA TYR A 173 -6.58 6.56 10.53
C TYR A 173 -5.23 6.15 11.15
N ALA A 174 -4.16 6.04 10.35
CA ALA A 174 -2.80 5.86 10.86
C ALA A 174 -2.05 7.20 11.01
N ASP A 175 -2.14 8.04 9.98
CA ASP A 175 -1.36 9.28 9.86
C ASP A 175 -1.84 10.36 10.84
N PHE A 176 -3.15 10.42 11.07
CA PHE A 176 -3.84 11.40 11.89
C PHE A 176 -4.51 10.75 13.11
N GLU A 177 -4.00 9.61 13.57
CA GLU A 177 -4.57 8.86 14.72
C GLU A 177 -4.86 9.75 15.93
N ALA A 178 -3.93 10.63 16.30
CA ALA A 178 -4.12 11.55 17.43
C ALA A 178 -5.34 12.48 17.25
N GLN A 179 -5.60 12.93 16.01
CA GLN A 179 -6.79 13.73 15.69
C GLN A 179 -8.05 12.86 15.75
N VAL A 180 -8.03 11.65 15.19
CA VAL A 180 -9.17 10.72 15.21
C VAL A 180 -9.55 10.39 16.66
N LEU A 181 -8.60 9.96 17.48
CA LEU A 181 -8.80 9.62 18.89
C LEU A 181 -9.31 10.82 19.69
N GLY A 182 -8.68 11.99 19.51
CA GLY A 182 -9.08 13.21 20.20
C GLY A 182 -10.50 13.69 19.86
N ILE A 183 -10.91 13.62 18.60
CA ILE A 183 -12.25 14.02 18.16
C ILE A 183 -13.32 13.01 18.58
N THR A 184 -13.01 11.71 18.50
CA THR A 184 -13.95 10.64 18.85
C THR A 184 -14.03 10.36 20.35
N GLY A 185 -13.12 10.93 21.15
CA GLY A 185 -13.04 10.69 22.58
C GLY A 185 -12.58 9.27 22.94
N ARG A 186 -11.86 8.61 22.05
CA ARG A 186 -11.37 7.23 22.21
C ARG A 186 -9.91 7.20 22.64
N GLU A 187 -9.53 6.21 23.43
CA GLU A 187 -8.12 5.97 23.77
C GLU A 187 -7.37 5.21 22.66
N ALA A 188 -8.08 4.34 21.93
CA ALA A 188 -7.59 3.58 20.78
C ALA A 188 -8.77 3.21 19.86
N LEU A 189 -8.47 2.80 18.62
CA LEU A 189 -9.45 2.15 17.73
C LEU A 189 -9.31 0.64 17.88
N ASP A 190 -10.38 -0.03 18.27
CA ASP A 190 -10.42 -1.50 18.34
C ASP A 190 -10.82 -2.13 16.99
N ASP A 191 -11.00 -3.45 17.01
CA ASP A 191 -11.30 -4.22 15.80
C ASP A 191 -12.67 -3.87 15.23
N ASP A 192 -13.66 -3.67 16.09
CA ASP A 192 -15.03 -3.32 15.70
C ASP A 192 -15.06 -1.90 15.13
N ASP A 193 -14.33 -0.96 15.74
CA ASP A 193 -14.20 0.40 15.21
C ASP A 193 -13.60 0.42 13.81
N LEU A 194 -12.54 -0.36 13.59
CA LEU A 194 -11.88 -0.43 12.30
C LEU A 194 -12.75 -1.11 11.25
N GLU A 195 -13.54 -2.11 11.63
CA GLU A 195 -14.54 -2.73 10.75
C GLU A 195 -15.63 -1.73 10.36
N ASP A 196 -16.21 -1.02 11.32
CA ASP A 196 -17.23 0.02 11.09
C ASP A 196 -16.73 1.14 10.18
N ILE A 197 -15.51 1.63 10.41
CA ILE A 197 -14.87 2.63 9.57
C ILE A 197 -14.66 2.08 8.16
N THR A 198 -14.16 0.86 8.04
CA THR A 198 -13.89 0.23 6.74
C THR A 198 -15.17 0.08 5.94
N ASP A 199 -16.25 -0.40 6.56
CA ASP A 199 -17.56 -0.54 5.93
C ASP A 199 -18.19 0.80 5.56
N PHE A 200 -17.98 1.84 6.38
CA PHE A 200 -18.36 3.21 6.04
C PHE A 200 -17.65 3.69 4.77
N LEU A 201 -16.32 3.59 4.71
CA LEU A 201 -15.53 4.00 3.56
C LEU A 201 -15.90 3.21 2.30
N THR A 202 -16.01 1.89 2.41
CA THR A 202 -16.45 1.02 1.30
C THR A 202 -17.82 1.44 0.80
N ARG A 203 -18.79 1.66 1.68
CA ARG A 203 -20.13 2.11 1.28
C ARG A 203 -20.11 3.46 0.58
N VAL A 204 -19.34 4.43 1.08
CA VAL A 204 -19.22 5.76 0.48
C VAL A 204 -18.59 5.68 -0.90
N VAL A 205 -17.50 4.94 -1.05
CA VAL A 205 -16.81 4.79 -2.34
C VAL A 205 -17.68 4.05 -3.35
N ILE A 206 -18.25 2.89 -3.00
CA ILE A 206 -19.08 2.08 -3.89
C ILE A 206 -20.30 2.87 -4.38
N LYS A 207 -20.99 3.57 -3.47
CA LYS A 207 -22.13 4.42 -3.85
C LYS A 207 -21.71 5.65 -4.64
N GLY A 208 -20.62 6.32 -4.26
CA GLY A 208 -20.11 7.51 -4.93
C GLY A 208 -19.61 7.22 -6.35
N CYS A 209 -19.14 6.00 -6.60
CA CYS A 209 -18.77 5.51 -7.92
C CYS A 209 -19.94 4.95 -8.73
N GLY A 210 -21.17 4.92 -8.19
CA GLY A 210 -22.33 4.37 -8.88
C GLY A 210 -22.15 2.93 -9.34
N VAL A 211 -21.37 2.12 -8.59
CA VAL A 211 -21.05 0.75 -8.99
C VAL A 211 -22.34 -0.09 -9.09
N ARG A 212 -22.47 -0.79 -10.22
CA ARG A 212 -23.63 -1.60 -10.55
C ARG A 212 -23.23 -3.07 -10.45
N HIS A 213 -23.87 -3.81 -9.58
CA HIS A 213 -23.67 -5.26 -9.52
C HIS A 213 -24.16 -5.90 -10.82
N PRO A 214 -23.38 -6.82 -11.42
CA PRO A 214 -23.83 -7.59 -12.56
C PRO A 214 -24.90 -8.61 -12.13
N THR A 215 -26.13 -8.15 -11.88
CA THR A 215 -27.38 -8.92 -12.07
C THR A 215 -28.65 -8.09 -11.80
N GLN A 216 -29.29 -7.64 -12.89
CA GLN A 216 -30.76 -7.60 -13.07
C GLN A 216 -31.19 -7.11 -14.48
N THR A 217 -30.28 -6.81 -15.41
CA THR A 217 -30.66 -6.28 -16.73
C THR A 217 -31.01 -7.36 -17.77
N GLU A 218 -30.63 -8.63 -17.57
CA GLU A 218 -30.93 -9.71 -18.54
C GLU A 218 -32.24 -10.47 -18.28
N ALA A 219 -32.73 -10.54 -17.04
CA ALA A 219 -34.02 -11.19 -16.74
C ALA A 219 -35.24 -10.43 -17.28
N ALA A 220 -35.13 -9.10 -17.47
CA ALA A 220 -36.21 -8.27 -18.00
C ALA A 220 -36.29 -8.26 -19.53
N ARG A 221 -35.22 -8.65 -20.25
CA ARG A 221 -35.20 -8.67 -21.73
C ARG A 221 -35.62 -10.01 -22.34
N GLY A 222 -35.67 -11.09 -21.56
CA GLY A 222 -36.13 -12.42 -22.02
C GLY A 222 -37.64 -12.64 -21.95
N ASN A 223 -38.39 -11.84 -21.18
CA ASN A 223 -39.81 -12.12 -20.87
C ASN A 223 -40.83 -11.33 -21.71
N HIS A 224 -40.39 -10.58 -22.73
CA HIS A 224 -41.28 -9.83 -23.63
C HIS A 224 -41.24 -10.29 -25.10
N ALA A 225 -40.64 -11.45 -25.38
CA ALA A 225 -40.60 -12.00 -26.74
C ALA A 225 -41.59 -13.15 -27.01
N HIS A 226 -42.43 -13.56 -26.04
CA HIS A 226 -43.42 -14.63 -26.20
C HIS A 226 -44.79 -14.30 -25.57
N SER A 227 -45.47 -13.27 -26.09
CA SER A 227 -46.94 -13.15 -26.03
C SER A 227 -47.46 -12.44 -27.27
#